data_AF-A0A9E4BJQ7-F1
#
_entry.id   AF-A0A9E4BJQ7-F1
#
_cell.length_a   1.000
_cell.length_b   1.000
_cell.length_c   1.000
_cell.angle_alpha   90.00
_cell.angle_beta   90.00
_cell.angle_gamma   90.00
#
_symmetry.space_group_name_H-M   'P 1'
#
loop_
_entity.id
_entity.type
_entity.pdbx_description
1 polymer ?
#
loop_
_entity_poly.entity_id
_entity_poly.type
_entity_poly.pdbx_seq_one_letter_code
_entity_poly.pdbx_strand_id
1 'polypeptide(L)'
;DMGIVRGEIRPRARNLADPQAGVTAEEQAVVREIAFEVLKAYRDRGCTLPPAPSRARVWEMMNFMIGEEIPEDYGAFLEGELSLNGEDPFVPPGMDALPGDKKREFRVLIVGAGMSGLLAAHRLQEAGISFVVVEKNADVGGTWLENTYPGCRVDSPNHSYSYSFVPRNWPQYFSTQQVLLDY
;
A
#
# COMPACT_ATOMS: atom_id res chain seq x y z
N ASP A 1 -20.75 9.25 5.90
CA ASP A 1 -20.98 10.44 6.74
C ASP A 1 -19.62 11.09 6.99
N MET A 2 -19.44 12.36 6.63
CA MET A 2 -18.18 13.09 6.85
C MET A 2 -18.12 13.77 8.22
N GLY A 3 -19.16 13.62 9.06
CA GLY A 3 -19.23 14.22 10.39
C GLY A 3 -18.05 13.86 11.29
N ILE A 4 -17.52 12.63 11.17
CA ILE A 4 -16.33 12.19 11.92
C ILE A 4 -15.08 12.96 11.48
N VAL A 5 -14.84 13.03 10.17
CA VAL A 5 -13.70 13.75 9.56
C VAL A 5 -13.76 15.25 9.85
N ARG A 6 -14.97 15.80 9.95
CA ARG A 6 -15.21 17.22 10.26
C ARG A 6 -15.32 17.50 11.76
N GLY A 7 -15.20 16.48 12.60
CA GLY A 7 -15.32 16.57 14.04
C GLY A 7 -14.17 17.34 14.71
N GLU A 8 -14.32 17.54 16.02
CA GLU A 8 -13.36 18.26 16.86
C GLU A 8 -12.15 17.40 17.26
N ILE A 9 -12.35 16.08 17.43
CA ILE A 9 -11.27 15.16 17.79
C ILE A 9 -10.47 14.81 16.53
N ARG A 10 -9.18 15.20 16.49
CA ARG A 10 -8.30 15.02 15.34
C ARG A 10 -6.91 14.51 15.74
N PRO A 11 -6.25 13.73 14.86
CA PRO A 11 -4.81 13.46 14.97
C PRO A 11 -4.01 14.75 15.08
N ARG A 12 -2.96 14.73 15.89
CA ARG A 12 -2.02 15.85 16.05
C ARG A 12 -0.80 15.58 15.17
N ALA A 13 -0.65 16.33 14.10
CA ALA A 13 0.39 16.14 13.08
C ALA A 13 1.82 16.04 13.64
N ARG A 14 2.12 16.79 14.70
CA ARG A 14 3.44 16.74 15.37
C ARG A 14 3.73 15.42 16.09
N ASN A 15 2.75 14.53 16.21
CA ASN A 15 2.82 13.28 16.94
C ASN A 15 2.58 12.06 16.04
N LEU A 16 2.91 12.12 14.74
CA LEU A 16 2.71 10.98 13.82
C LEU A 16 3.45 9.68 14.25
N ALA A 17 4.52 9.79 15.04
CA ALA A 17 5.22 8.64 15.60
C ALA A 17 4.52 8.01 16.84
N ASP A 18 3.58 8.74 17.45
CA ASP A 18 2.72 8.20 18.50
C ASP A 18 1.63 7.33 17.87
N PRO A 19 1.48 6.06 18.26
CA PRO A 19 0.41 5.18 17.75
C PRO A 19 -1.01 5.74 17.95
N GLN A 20 -1.20 6.69 18.88
CA GLN A 20 -2.48 7.36 19.11
C GLN A 20 -2.53 8.78 18.50
N ALA A 21 -1.51 9.17 17.75
CA ALA A 21 -1.39 10.48 17.10
C ALA A 21 -1.65 11.67 18.06
N GLY A 22 -1.27 11.54 19.34
CA GLY A 22 -1.47 12.58 20.35
C GLY A 22 -2.91 12.79 20.83
N VAL A 23 -3.86 11.91 20.48
CA VAL A 23 -5.24 11.94 20.96
C VAL A 23 -5.30 11.48 22.42
N THR A 24 -5.97 12.23 23.31
CA THR A 24 -5.99 11.90 24.75
C THR A 24 -6.80 10.64 25.04
N ALA A 25 -6.68 10.08 26.25
CA ALA A 25 -7.42 8.88 26.64
C ALA A 25 -8.95 9.12 26.64
N GLU A 26 -9.39 10.33 27.03
CA GLU A 26 -10.78 10.75 27.02
C GLU A 26 -11.31 10.89 25.59
N GLU A 27 -10.55 11.53 24.71
CA GLU A 27 -10.87 11.65 23.29
C GLU A 27 -10.92 10.26 22.62
N GLN A 28 -9.97 9.38 22.92
CA GLN A 28 -9.96 7.99 22.46
C GLN A 28 -11.21 7.23 22.92
N ALA A 29 -11.69 7.44 24.14
CA ALA A 29 -12.91 6.79 24.62
C ALA A 29 -14.13 7.21 23.78
N VAL A 30 -14.26 8.51 23.47
CA VAL A 30 -15.32 9.02 22.59
C VAL A 30 -15.21 8.41 21.18
N VAL A 31 -14.00 8.39 20.60
CA VAL A 31 -13.78 7.81 19.27
C VAL A 31 -14.08 6.31 19.25
N ARG A 32 -13.77 5.57 20.31
CA ARG A 32 -14.08 4.14 20.43
C ARG A 32 -15.58 3.87 20.46
N GLU A 33 -16.37 4.69 21.16
CA GLU A 33 -17.84 4.57 21.16
C GLU A 33 -18.42 4.84 19.77
N ILE A 34 -17.94 5.88 19.09
CA ILE A 34 -18.34 6.16 17.70
C ILE A 34 -17.99 4.97 16.78
N ALA A 35 -16.75 4.48 16.88
CA ALA A 35 -16.28 3.35 16.08
C ALA A 35 -17.11 2.08 16.36
N PHE A 36 -17.49 1.84 17.61
CA PHE A 36 -18.32 0.70 18.00
C PHE A 36 -19.68 0.71 17.30
N GLU A 37 -20.37 1.86 17.29
CA GLU A 37 -21.66 1.99 16.60
C GLU A 37 -21.51 1.87 15.07
N VAL A 38 -20.46 2.44 14.48
CA VAL A 38 -20.17 2.30 13.04
C VAL A 38 -19.88 0.85 12.66
N LEU A 39 -19.10 0.13 13.47
CA LEU A 39 -18.75 -1.28 13.25
C LEU A 39 -19.97 -2.20 13.42
N LYS A 40 -20.84 -1.93 14.41
CA LYS A 40 -22.14 -2.63 14.54
C LYS A 40 -22.99 -2.44 13.29
N ALA A 41 -23.17 -1.20 12.83
CA ALA A 41 -23.91 -0.92 11.61
C ALA A 41 -23.27 -1.55 10.36
N TYR A 42 -21.94 -1.72 10.34
CA TYR A 42 -21.22 -2.42 9.26
C TYR A 42 -21.46 -3.93 9.28
N ARG A 43 -21.41 -4.55 10.47
CA ARG A 43 -21.77 -5.95 10.65
C ARG A 43 -23.22 -6.20 10.24
N ASP A 44 -24.15 -5.35 10.68
CA ASP A 44 -25.59 -5.56 10.49
C ASP A 44 -26.03 -5.43 9.01
N ARG A 45 -25.25 -4.71 8.18
CA ARG A 45 -25.42 -4.68 6.71
C ARG A 45 -24.64 -5.77 5.96
N GLY A 46 -24.11 -6.77 6.67
CA GLY A 46 -23.39 -7.89 6.08
C GLY A 46 -21.97 -7.55 5.62
N CYS A 47 -21.28 -6.65 6.32
CA CYS A 47 -19.89 -6.28 6.04
C CYS A 47 -19.66 -5.74 4.60
N THR A 48 -20.68 -5.12 4.01
CA THR A 48 -20.55 -4.45 2.72
C THR A 48 -19.98 -3.04 2.89
N LEU A 49 -18.91 -2.76 2.14
CA LEU A 49 -18.33 -1.44 2.06
C LEU A 49 -19.24 -0.50 1.26
N PRO A 50 -19.29 0.80 1.60
CA PRO A 50 -19.94 1.79 0.75
C PRO A 50 -19.18 1.91 -0.59
N PRO A 51 -19.79 2.52 -1.61
CA PRO A 51 -19.08 2.91 -2.84
C PRO A 51 -17.83 3.73 -2.52
N ALA A 52 -16.82 3.61 -3.38
CA ALA A 52 -15.58 4.34 -3.22
C ALA A 52 -15.83 5.86 -3.11
N PRO A 53 -15.13 6.57 -2.20
CA PRO A 53 -15.27 8.01 -2.05
C PRO A 53 -14.76 8.76 -3.29
N SER A 54 -15.28 9.96 -3.54
CA SER A 54 -14.72 10.85 -4.56
C SER A 54 -13.32 11.32 -4.18
N ARG A 55 -12.50 11.71 -5.16
CA ARG A 55 -11.17 12.34 -4.95
C ARG A 55 -11.18 13.41 -3.87
N ALA A 56 -12.15 14.33 -3.93
CA ALA A 56 -12.30 15.41 -2.95
C ALA A 56 -12.54 14.88 -1.52
N ARG A 57 -13.29 13.78 -1.37
CA ARG A 57 -13.50 13.15 -0.06
C ARG A 57 -12.26 12.41 0.43
N VAL A 58 -11.56 11.71 -0.45
CA VAL A 58 -10.27 11.08 -0.12
C VAL A 58 -9.30 12.14 0.39
N TRP A 59 -9.18 13.25 -0.32
CA TRP A 59 -8.36 14.40 0.08
C TRP A 59 -8.70 14.92 1.48
N GLU A 60 -9.99 15.14 1.74
CA GLU A 60 -10.47 15.59 3.05
C GLU A 60 -10.13 14.59 4.17
N MET A 61 -10.26 13.28 3.91
CA MET A 61 -9.88 12.23 4.84
C MET A 61 -8.38 12.19 5.10
N MET A 62 -7.54 12.44 4.08
CA MET A 62 -6.09 12.46 4.23
C MET A 62 -5.63 13.65 5.07
N ASN A 63 -6.15 14.85 4.80
CA ASN A 63 -5.87 16.03 5.62
C ASN A 63 -6.24 15.79 7.10
N PHE A 64 -7.36 15.10 7.35
CA PHE A 64 -7.74 14.70 8.71
C PHE A 64 -6.75 13.72 9.34
N MET A 65 -6.34 12.67 8.60
CA MET A 65 -5.41 11.66 9.14
C MET A 65 -4.03 12.22 9.45
N ILE A 66 -3.54 13.14 8.61
CA ILE A 66 -2.26 13.83 8.85
C ILE A 66 -2.40 14.89 9.93
N GLY A 67 -3.58 15.52 10.06
CA GLY A 67 -3.83 16.61 11.00
C GLY A 67 -3.37 17.98 10.48
N GLU A 68 -2.92 18.05 9.22
CA GLU A 68 -2.47 19.26 8.52
C GLU A 68 -2.94 19.21 7.05
N GLU A 69 -2.87 20.36 6.37
CA GLU A 69 -3.20 20.45 4.95
C GLU A 69 -2.06 19.88 4.10
N ILE A 70 -2.37 18.86 3.31
CA ILE A 70 -1.44 18.27 2.36
C ILE A 70 -1.37 19.17 1.12
N PRO A 71 -0.20 19.38 0.51
CA PRO A 71 -0.08 20.05 -0.78
C PRO A 71 -0.80 19.29 -1.90
N GLU A 72 -1.63 19.96 -2.72
CA GLU A 72 -2.51 19.32 -3.72
C GLU A 72 -1.80 18.37 -4.71
N ASP A 73 -0.52 18.59 -4.97
CA ASP A 73 0.32 17.77 -5.85
C ASP A 73 0.59 16.35 -5.29
N TYR A 74 0.43 16.13 -3.99
CA TYR A 74 0.47 14.79 -3.38
C TYR A 74 -0.76 13.94 -3.71
N GLY A 75 -1.84 14.54 -4.23
CA GLY A 75 -3.09 13.83 -4.52
C GLY A 75 -2.92 12.67 -5.50
N ALA A 76 -2.11 12.85 -6.55
CA ALA A 76 -1.88 11.80 -7.54
C ALA A 76 -1.11 10.60 -6.96
N PHE A 77 -0.14 10.86 -6.08
CA PHE A 77 0.59 9.81 -5.36
C PHE A 77 -0.34 9.04 -4.43
N LEU A 78 -1.18 9.74 -3.66
CA LEU A 78 -2.11 9.11 -2.72
C LEU A 78 -3.22 8.32 -3.41
N GLU A 79 -3.78 8.84 -4.50
CA GLU A 79 -4.70 8.06 -5.36
C GLU A 79 -4.02 6.79 -5.88
N GLY A 80 -2.76 6.94 -6.30
CA GLY A 80 -1.80 5.89 -6.62
C GLY A 80 -1.81 4.72 -5.63
N GLU A 81 -1.34 5.05 -4.43
CA GLU A 81 -1.10 4.11 -3.35
C GLU A 81 -2.40 3.49 -2.79
N LEU A 82 -3.47 4.28 -2.67
CA LEU A 82 -4.68 3.82 -1.99
C LEU A 82 -5.55 2.91 -2.87
N SER A 83 -5.47 3.03 -4.20
CA SER A 83 -6.20 2.18 -5.17
C SER A 83 -7.68 1.94 -4.81
N LEU A 84 -8.37 2.95 -4.28
CA LEU A 84 -9.70 2.80 -3.64
C LEU A 84 -10.82 2.38 -4.58
N ASN A 85 -10.61 2.55 -5.89
CA ASN A 85 -11.57 2.15 -6.93
C ASN A 85 -11.28 0.73 -7.46
N GLY A 86 -10.27 0.04 -6.94
CA GLY A 86 -9.82 -1.26 -7.46
C GLY A 86 -9.11 -1.17 -8.82
N GLU A 87 -8.85 0.05 -9.29
CA GLU A 87 -8.03 0.33 -10.46
C GLU A 87 -6.59 0.53 -9.99
N ASP A 88 -5.66 -0.21 -10.59
CA ASP A 88 -4.24 -0.02 -10.36
C ASP A 88 -3.73 1.10 -11.28
N PRO A 89 -3.39 2.27 -10.74
CA PRO A 89 -3.01 3.45 -11.53
C PRO A 89 -1.62 3.32 -12.14
N PHE A 90 -0.86 2.30 -11.74
CA PHE A 90 0.47 1.99 -12.28
C PHE A 90 0.41 0.92 -13.37
N VAL A 91 -0.78 0.42 -13.74
CA VAL A 91 -0.94 -0.39 -14.96
C VAL A 91 -0.44 0.45 -16.14
N PRO A 92 0.58 -0.02 -16.89
CA PRO A 92 1.10 0.73 -18.01
C PRO A 92 0.00 0.97 -19.06
N PRO A 93 -0.37 2.22 -19.36
CA PRO A 93 -1.43 2.50 -20.31
C PRO A 93 -1.03 2.01 -21.71
N GLY A 94 -1.95 1.32 -22.38
CA GLY A 94 -1.79 0.94 -23.80
C GLY A 94 -0.98 -0.34 -24.06
N MET A 95 -0.55 -1.07 -23.04
CA MET A 95 0.06 -2.39 -23.26
C MET A 95 -0.93 -3.38 -23.87
N ASP A 96 -2.20 -3.36 -23.46
CA ASP A 96 -3.25 -4.21 -24.05
C ASP A 96 -3.57 -3.87 -25.49
N ALA A 97 -3.31 -2.63 -25.92
CA ALA A 97 -3.56 -2.18 -27.28
C ALA A 97 -2.48 -2.64 -28.28
N LEU A 98 -1.34 -3.17 -27.81
CA LEU A 98 -0.30 -3.68 -28.69
C LEU A 98 -0.74 -4.97 -29.39
N PRO A 99 -0.54 -5.09 -30.71
CA PRO A 99 -0.79 -6.33 -31.44
C PRO A 99 -0.07 -7.52 -30.81
N GLY A 100 -0.75 -8.66 -30.69
CA GLY A 100 -0.23 -9.84 -29.98
C GLY A 100 1.05 -10.42 -30.59
N ASP A 101 1.25 -10.27 -31.89
CA ASP A 101 2.49 -10.60 -32.58
C ASP A 101 3.65 -9.71 -32.10
N LYS A 102 3.43 -8.39 -31.96
CA LYS A 102 4.44 -7.45 -31.44
C LYS A 102 4.83 -7.73 -30.00
N LYS A 103 3.87 -8.11 -29.16
CA LYS A 103 4.14 -8.54 -27.78
C LYS A 103 5.04 -9.78 -27.70
N ARG A 104 4.84 -10.75 -28.61
CA ARG A 104 5.63 -12.00 -28.67
C ARG A 104 7.02 -11.81 -29.27
N GLU A 105 7.17 -10.86 -30.19
CA GLU A 105 8.47 -10.50 -30.79
C GLU A 105 9.37 -9.76 -29.81
N PHE A 106 8.79 -8.96 -28.91
CA PHE A 106 9.54 -8.19 -27.93
C PHE A 106 10.05 -9.07 -26.78
N ARG A 107 11.37 -9.08 -26.56
CA ARG A 107 12.02 -9.85 -25.49
C ARG A 107 12.67 -8.91 -24.50
N VAL A 108 12.40 -9.15 -23.22
CA VAL A 108 12.98 -8.36 -22.12
C VAL A 108 13.95 -9.22 -21.31
N LEU A 109 15.13 -8.67 -21.01
CA LEU A 109 16.04 -9.24 -20.03
C LEU A 109 15.97 -8.38 -18.77
N ILE A 110 15.62 -8.99 -17.64
CA ILE A 110 15.63 -8.36 -16.32
C ILE A 110 16.87 -8.85 -15.59
N VAL A 111 17.68 -7.93 -15.07
CA VAL A 111 18.87 -8.26 -14.28
C VAL A 111 18.57 -7.98 -12.81
N GLY A 112 18.56 -9.04 -12.01
CA GLY A 112 18.21 -9.04 -10.59
C GLY A 112 16.79 -9.57 -10.33
N ALA A 113 16.67 -10.47 -9.36
CA ALA A 113 15.44 -11.06 -8.85
C ALA A 113 15.15 -10.61 -7.40
N GLY A 114 15.47 -9.36 -7.08
CA GLY A 114 14.94 -8.67 -5.90
C GLY A 114 13.56 -8.07 -6.18
N MET A 115 13.07 -7.25 -5.24
CA MET A 115 11.72 -6.67 -5.29
C MET A 115 11.40 -5.97 -6.64
N SER A 116 12.31 -5.18 -7.20
CA SER A 116 12.04 -4.48 -8.46
C SER A 116 11.99 -5.42 -9.67
N GLY A 117 12.86 -6.43 -9.71
CA GLY A 117 12.91 -7.38 -10.82
C GLY A 117 11.70 -8.30 -10.85
N LEU A 118 11.26 -8.77 -9.68
CA LEU A 118 10.04 -9.57 -9.54
C LEU A 118 8.78 -8.76 -9.91
N LEU A 119 8.71 -7.49 -9.52
CA LEU A 119 7.63 -6.59 -9.94
C LEU A 119 7.60 -6.40 -11.45
N ALA A 120 8.76 -6.13 -12.08
CA ALA A 120 8.85 -5.97 -13.52
C ALA A 120 8.42 -7.26 -14.26
N ALA A 121 8.88 -8.42 -13.78
CA ALA A 121 8.47 -9.72 -14.31
C ALA A 121 6.95 -9.92 -14.21
N HIS A 122 6.36 -9.63 -13.05
CA HIS A 122 4.91 -9.72 -12.84
C HIS A 122 4.13 -8.85 -13.84
N ARG A 123 4.52 -7.58 -14.03
CA ARG A 123 3.85 -6.68 -14.98
C ARG A 123 4.02 -7.08 -16.45
N LEU A 124 5.20 -7.59 -16.83
CA LEU A 124 5.41 -8.09 -18.18
C LEU A 124 4.60 -9.36 -18.44
N GLN A 125 4.43 -10.21 -17.41
CA GLN A 125 3.55 -11.37 -17.48
C GLN A 125 2.09 -10.96 -17.69
N GLU A 126 1.58 -9.98 -16.92
CA GLU A 126 0.24 -9.43 -17.11
C GLU A 126 0.04 -8.87 -18.52
N ALA A 127 1.06 -8.18 -19.05
CA ALA A 127 1.01 -7.61 -20.39
C ALA A 127 1.14 -8.64 -21.54
N GLY A 128 1.47 -9.90 -21.23
CA GLY A 128 1.71 -10.95 -22.23
C GLY A 128 3.03 -10.81 -23.00
N ILE A 129 4.03 -10.13 -22.42
CA ILE A 129 5.36 -9.97 -23.00
C ILE A 129 6.32 -11.02 -22.45
N SER A 130 7.14 -11.60 -23.32
CA SER A 130 8.14 -12.59 -22.91
C SER A 130 9.36 -11.93 -22.27
N PHE A 131 9.81 -12.48 -21.14
CA PHE A 131 10.98 -12.01 -20.42
C PHE A 131 11.84 -13.15 -19.87
N VAL A 132 13.09 -12.83 -19.56
CA VAL A 132 14.01 -13.68 -18.80
C VAL A 132 14.52 -12.86 -17.63
N VAL A 133 14.48 -13.43 -16.42
CA VAL A 133 15.14 -12.86 -15.25
C VAL A 133 16.47 -13.59 -15.07
N VAL A 134 17.56 -12.83 -14.93
CA VAL A 134 18.87 -13.36 -14.53
C VAL A 134 19.23 -12.80 -13.16
N GLU A 135 19.66 -13.69 -12.26
CA GLU A 135 20.02 -13.36 -10.88
C GLU A 135 21.42 -13.94 -10.60
N LYS A 136 22.25 -13.19 -9.86
CA LYS A 136 23.59 -13.63 -9.48
C LYS A 136 23.56 -14.62 -8.32
N ASN A 137 22.56 -14.49 -7.45
CA ASN A 137 22.39 -15.31 -6.27
C ASN A 137 21.74 -16.66 -6.61
N ALA A 138 21.79 -17.60 -5.65
CA ALA A 138 21.21 -18.93 -5.82
C ALA A 138 19.67 -18.95 -5.78
N ASP A 139 19.05 -17.87 -5.32
CA ASP A 139 17.60 -17.72 -5.19
C ASP A 139 17.18 -16.25 -5.36
N VAL A 140 15.88 -15.99 -5.33
CA VAL A 140 15.28 -14.66 -5.35
C VAL A 140 15.39 -13.95 -4.00
N GLY A 141 15.05 -12.67 -3.95
CA GLY A 141 14.98 -11.87 -2.72
C GLY A 141 15.98 -10.72 -2.67
N GLY A 142 17.02 -10.76 -3.52
CA GLY A 142 17.99 -9.68 -3.67
C GLY A 142 18.64 -9.29 -2.34
N THR A 143 18.42 -8.05 -1.88
CA THR A 143 18.96 -7.58 -0.61
C THR A 143 18.52 -8.43 0.58
N TRP A 144 17.31 -8.98 0.56
CA TRP A 144 16.82 -9.84 1.65
C TRP A 144 17.42 -11.24 1.61
N LEU A 145 17.97 -11.69 0.48
CA LEU A 145 18.73 -12.93 0.44
C LEU A 145 20.17 -12.73 0.91
N GLU A 146 20.80 -11.61 0.54
CA GLU A 146 22.22 -11.37 0.82
C GLU A 146 22.49 -10.93 2.27
N ASN A 147 21.60 -10.13 2.86
CA ASN A 147 21.86 -9.48 4.14
C ASN A 147 21.32 -10.30 5.32
N THR A 148 22.17 -11.11 5.94
CA THR A 148 21.80 -11.99 7.07
C THR A 148 22.45 -11.59 8.40
N TYR A 149 22.90 -10.34 8.51
CA TYR A 149 23.52 -9.86 9.74
C TYR A 149 22.50 -9.76 10.90
N PRO A 150 22.94 -9.94 12.17
CA PRO A 150 22.05 -9.89 13.33
C PRO A 150 21.27 -8.58 13.41
N GLY A 151 19.94 -8.68 13.53
CA GLY A 151 19.05 -7.52 13.65
C GLY A 151 18.55 -6.93 12.33
N CYS A 152 18.98 -7.45 11.16
CA CYS A 152 18.54 -6.97 9.85
C CYS A 152 17.01 -6.95 9.73
N ARG A 153 16.47 -5.79 9.35
CA ARG A 153 15.04 -5.49 9.26
C ARG A 153 14.79 -4.31 8.32
N VAL A 154 13.52 -4.08 8.01
CA VAL A 154 13.08 -2.89 7.29
C VAL A 154 12.87 -1.70 8.25
N ASP A 155 13.16 -0.49 7.79
CA ASP A 155 12.91 0.77 8.52
C ASP A 155 11.60 1.44 8.10
N SER A 156 11.00 0.99 7.00
CA SER A 156 9.66 1.35 6.56
C SER A 156 8.62 0.38 7.13
N PRO A 157 7.42 0.85 7.52
CA PRO A 157 6.34 -0.03 7.95
C PRO A 157 6.05 -1.10 6.90
N ASN A 158 5.78 -2.34 7.32
CA ASN A 158 5.53 -3.44 6.40
C ASN A 158 4.37 -3.20 5.42
N HIS A 159 3.34 -2.47 5.85
CA HIS A 159 2.23 -2.11 4.97
C HIS A 159 2.65 -1.18 3.84
N SER A 160 3.70 -0.38 4.03
CA SER A 160 4.30 0.45 2.97
C SER A 160 5.40 -0.28 2.21
N TYR A 161 6.07 -1.26 2.83
CA TYR A 161 7.08 -2.11 2.19
C TYR A 161 6.48 -3.47 1.80
N SER A 162 5.51 -3.45 0.88
CA SER A 162 4.86 -4.64 0.33
C SER A 162 4.34 -4.38 -1.08
N TYR A 163 3.97 -5.43 -1.79
CA TYR A 163 3.28 -5.31 -3.08
C TYR A 163 1.79 -5.12 -2.81
N SER A 164 1.21 -4.07 -3.38
CA SER A 164 -0.21 -3.74 -3.22
C SER A 164 -1.14 -4.87 -3.67
N PHE A 165 -0.70 -5.71 -4.61
CA PHE A 165 -1.45 -6.86 -5.13
C PHE A 165 -1.21 -8.18 -4.37
N VAL A 166 -0.36 -8.21 -3.34
CA VAL A 166 -0.11 -9.39 -2.49
C VAL A 166 -0.27 -9.02 -1.01
N PRO A 167 -1.51 -8.85 -0.52
CA PRO A 167 -1.73 -8.50 0.87
C PRO A 167 -1.26 -9.62 1.81
N ARG A 168 -0.59 -9.23 2.89
CA ARG A 168 -0.08 -10.15 3.91
C ARG A 168 -0.44 -9.69 5.32
N ASN A 169 -0.75 -10.66 6.19
CA ASN A 169 -0.83 -10.41 7.62
C ASN A 169 0.58 -10.47 8.23
N TRP A 170 1.15 -9.30 8.50
CA TRP A 170 2.53 -9.17 8.96
C TRP A 170 2.67 -9.48 10.45
N PRO A 171 3.69 -10.25 10.86
CA PRO A 171 3.90 -10.58 12.27
C PRO A 171 4.46 -9.40 13.08
N GLN A 172 5.01 -8.39 12.41
CA GLN A 172 5.65 -7.22 13.00
C GLN A 172 5.32 -5.97 12.19
N TYR A 173 5.35 -4.80 12.83
CA TYR A 173 5.22 -3.51 12.13
C TYR A 173 6.47 -3.20 11.28
N PHE A 174 7.65 -3.58 11.78
CA PHE A 174 8.95 -3.53 11.09
C PHE A 174 9.59 -4.92 11.10
N SER A 175 9.35 -5.68 10.03
CA SER A 175 9.72 -7.09 9.94
C SER A 175 11.22 -7.31 9.73
N THR A 176 11.71 -8.40 10.32
CA THR A 176 13.08 -8.89 10.11
C THR A 176 13.32 -9.36 8.69
N GLN A 177 14.59 -9.46 8.29
CA GLN A 177 14.98 -9.98 6.99
C GLN A 177 14.37 -11.35 6.69
N GLN A 178 14.35 -12.30 7.63
CA GLN A 178 13.80 -13.64 7.37
C GLN A 178 12.32 -13.61 6.99
N VAL A 179 11.56 -12.68 7.59
CA VAL A 179 10.13 -12.49 7.29
C VAL A 179 9.94 -11.85 5.91
N LEU A 180 10.87 -11.00 5.48
CA LEU A 180 10.85 -10.33 4.17
C LEU A 180 11.40 -11.21 3.04
N LEU A 181 12.30 -12.15 3.34
CA LEU A 181 12.76 -13.15 2.36
C LEU A 181 11.70 -14.22 2.09
N ASP A 182 10.89 -14.56 3.09
CA ASP A 182 9.74 -15.49 2.97
C ASP A 182 8.54 -14.87 2.24
N TYR A 183 8.45 -13.54 2.23
CA TYR A 183 7.40 -12.79 1.52
C TYR A 183 7.73 -12.67 0.02
#